data_AF-A0A956B905-F1
#
_entry.id   AF-A0A956B905-F1
#
_cell.length_a   1.000
_cell.length_b   1.000
_cell.length_c   1.000
_cell.angle_alpha   90.00
_cell.angle_beta   90.00
_cell.angle_gamma   90.00
#
_symmetry.space_group_name_H-M   'P 1'
#
loop_
_entity.id
_entity.type
_entity.pdbx_description
1 polymer ?
#
loop_
_entity_poly.entity_id
_entity_poly.type
_entity_poly.pdbx_seq_one_letter_code
_entity_poly.pdbx_strand_id
1 'polypeptide(L)' 'MIYAFAQLSIRDRDTLGAYRAKAAEALARHGGTVVAAGPATLLEGDAPAPDTAAPLGFPHRAAALAWIP' A
#
# COMPACT_ATOMS: atom_id res chain seq x y z
N MET A 1 -9.99 -4.63 -13.33
CA MET A 1 -8.87 -4.56 -12.37
C MET A 1 -8.46 -3.11 -12.21
N ILE A 2 -8.36 -2.62 -10.98
CA ILE A 2 -7.91 -1.25 -10.64
C ILE A 2 -6.79 -1.36 -9.62
N TYR A 3 -5.82 -0.47 -9.69
CA TYR A 3 -4.70 -0.44 -8.74
C TYR A 3 -4.64 0.87 -7.97
N ALA A 4 -4.48 0.76 -6.66
CA ALA A 4 -4.01 1.85 -5.83
C ALA A 4 -2.52 1.62 -5.54
N PHE A 5 -1.73 2.69 -5.49
CA PHE A 5 -0.30 2.61 -5.21
C PHE A 5 -0.02 3.21 -3.85
N ALA A 6 0.27 2.35 -2.86
CA ALA A 6 0.59 2.79 -1.51
C ALA A 6 2.10 3.01 -1.41
N GLN A 7 2.49 4.23 -1.02
CA GLN A 7 3.87 4.60 -0.71
C GLN A 7 3.94 4.93 0.78
N LEU A 8 4.84 4.28 1.51
CA LEU A 8 4.94 4.43 2.96
C LEU A 8 6.33 4.90 3.36
N SER A 9 6.36 5.97 4.15
CA SER A 9 7.55 6.39 4.91
C SER A 9 7.41 5.89 6.34
N ILE A 10 8.35 5.05 6.77
CA ILE A 10 8.32 4.35 8.05
C ILE A 10 9.11 5.17 9.08
N ARG A 11 8.39 5.78 10.02
CA ARG A 11 9.00 6.57 11.11
C ARG A 11 9.32 5.75 12.35
N ASP A 12 8.66 4.62 12.53
CA ASP A 12 8.85 3.68 13.62
C ASP A 12 8.76 2.26 13.04
N ARG A 13 9.85 1.51 13.11
CA ARG A 13 9.93 0.16 12.52
C ARG A 13 9.28 -0.91 13.40
N ASP A 14 9.17 -0.68 14.70
CA ASP A 14 8.62 -1.65 15.65
C ASP A 14 7.10 -1.78 15.47
N THR A 15 6.46 -0.69 15.01
CA THR A 15 5.00 -0.67 14.77
C THR A 15 4.59 -1.23 13.40
N LEU A 16 5.53 -1.46 12.48
CA LEU A 16 5.24 -1.83 11.09
C LEU A 16 4.51 -3.17 10.97
N GLY A 17 4.88 -4.16 11.78
CA GLY A 17 4.25 -5.48 11.76
C GLY A 17 2.77 -5.41 12.12
N ALA A 18 2.44 -4.70 13.21
CA ALA A 18 1.07 -4.48 13.65
C ALA A 18 0.26 -3.66 12.63
N TYR A 19 0.87 -2.66 12.00
CA TYR A 19 0.27 -1.92 10.90
C TYR A 19 -0.08 -2.84 9.73
N ARG A 20 0.85 -3.68 9.25
CA ARG A 20 0.63 -4.57 8.11
C ARG A 20 -0.53 -5.53 8.33
N ALA A 21 -0.66 -6.10 9.53
CA ALA A 21 -1.76 -6.99 9.86
C ALA A 21 -3.12 -6.27 9.79
N LYS A 22 -3.24 -5.10 10.43
CA LYS A 22 -4.48 -4.30 10.42
C LYS A 22 -4.81 -3.78 9.01
N ALA A 23 -3.81 -3.35 8.26
CA ALA A 23 -3.97 -2.85 6.89
C ALA A 23 -4.46 -3.96 5.95
N ALA A 24 -3.92 -5.18 6.06
CA ALA A 24 -4.36 -6.32 5.25
C ALA A 24 -5.82 -6.69 5.54
N GLU A 25 -6.22 -6.69 6.81
CA GLU A 25 -7.62 -6.95 7.21
C GLU A 25 -8.56 -5.88 6.64
N ALA A 26 -8.22 -4.60 6.81
CA ALA A 26 -9.01 -3.49 6.28
C ALA A 26 -9.12 -3.56 4.74
N LEU A 27 -8.01 -3.83 4.05
CA LEU A 27 -7.97 -3.97 2.60
C LEU A 27 -8.92 -5.07 2.10
N ALA A 28 -8.91 -6.23 2.76
CA ALA A 28 -9.76 -7.36 2.41
C ALA A 28 -11.27 -7.04 2.54
N ARG A 29 -11.68 -6.20 3.50
CA ARG A 29 -13.08 -5.77 3.66
C ARG A 29 -13.63 -5.01 2.45
N HIS A 30 -12.75 -4.41 1.65
CA HIS A 30 -13.11 -3.69 0.42
C HIS A 30 -12.79 -4.48 -0.85
N GLY A 31 -12.50 -5.79 -0.74
CA GLY A 31 -12.13 -6.65 -1.87
C GLY A 31 -10.75 -6.34 -2.45
N GLY A 32 -9.90 -5.65 -1.68
CA GLY A 32 -8.53 -5.35 -2.08
C GLY A 32 -7.58 -6.51 -1.79
N THR A 33 -6.47 -6.55 -2.52
CA THR A 33 -5.37 -7.49 -2.29
C THR A 33 -4.01 -6.80 -2.47
N VAL A 34 -2.98 -7.27 -1.78
CA VAL A 34 -1.61 -6.83 -2.01
C VAL A 34 -1.07 -7.60 -3.22
N VAL A 35 -0.73 -6.87 -4.30
CA VAL A 35 -0.14 -7.48 -5.50
C VAL A 35 1.34 -7.76 -5.28
N ALA A 36 2.03 -6.78 -4.70
CA ALA A 36 3.40 -6.87 -4.26
C ALA A 36 3.62 -5.86 -3.12
N ALA A 37 4.63 -6.10 -2.29
CA ALA A 37 5.08 -5.13 -1.30
C ALA A 37 6.58 -5.33 -1.09
N GLY A 38 7.35 -4.24 -1.09
CA GLY A 38 8.79 -4.31 -0.94
C GLY A 38 9.43 -2.96 -0.68
N PRO A 39 10.73 -2.94 -0.34
CA PRO A 39 11.48 -1.69 -0.24
C PRO A 39 11.46 -0.96 -1.59
N ALA A 40 11.40 0.37 -1.57
CA ALA A 40 11.50 1.16 -2.79
C ALA A 40 12.95 1.62 -3.02
N THR A 41 13.35 1.63 -4.29
CA THR A 41 14.67 2.10 -4.73
C THR A 41 14.45 3.26 -5.71
N LEU A 42 15.08 4.40 -5.47
CA LEU A 42 15.09 5.52 -6.41
C LEU A 42 15.93 5.13 -7.63
N LEU A 43 15.34 5.15 -8.81
CA LEU A 43 16.05 4.87 -10.06
C LEU A 43 16.44 6.16 -10.80
N GLU A 44 15.53 7.14 -10.83
CA GLU A 44 15.71 8.43 -11.52
C GLU A 44 14.98 9.55 -10.76
N GLY A 45 15.42 10.79 -10.97
CA GLY A 45 14.88 11.99 -10.31
C GLY A 45 15.50 12.26 -8.93
N ASP A 46 14.95 13.24 -8.22
CA ASP A 46 15.43 13.76 -6.94
C ASP A 46 14.32 13.79 -5.85
N ALA A 47 13.14 13.26 -6.16
CA ALA A 47 12.07 13.13 -5.18
C ALA A 47 12.46 12.12 -4.08
N PRO A 48 12.12 12.40 -2.80
CA PRO A 48 12.35 11.44 -1.72
C PRO A 48 11.63 10.12 -1.99
N ALA A 49 12.39 9.02 -2.04
CA ALA A 49 11.82 7.69 -2.17
C ALA A 49 11.13 7.26 -0.86
N PRO A 50 9.96 6.60 -0.93
CA PRO A 50 9.37 5.97 0.26
C PRO A 50 10.25 4.82 0.75
N ASP A 51 10.09 4.39 2.00
CA ASP A 51 10.78 3.20 2.49
C ASP A 51 10.24 1.93 1.81
N THR A 52 8.93 1.88 1.58
CA THR A 52 8.27 0.74 0.92
C THR A 52 7.14 1.20 0.01
N ALA A 53 6.92 0.45 -1.06
CA ALA A 53 5.81 0.64 -1.97
C ALA A 53 5.04 -0.66 -2.15
N ALA A 54 3.72 -0.55 -2.33
CA ALA A 54 2.84 -1.68 -2.55
C ALA A 54 1.73 -1.32 -3.57
N PRO A 55 1.73 -1.92 -4.76
CA PRO A 55 0.56 -1.95 -5.61
C PRO A 55 -0.53 -2.82 -4.95
N LEU A 56 -1.73 -2.28 -4.86
CA LEU A 56 -2.91 -2.92 -4.30
C LEU A 56 -3.94 -3.12 -5.39
N GLY A 57 -4.43 -4.34 -5.56
CA GLY A 57 -5.40 -4.71 -6.60
C GLY A 57 -6.83 -4.68 -6.07
N PHE A 58 -7.76 -4.15 -6.86
CA PHE A 58 -9.19 -4.12 -6.59
C PHE A 58 -10.00 -4.60 -7.81
N PRO A 59 -11.20 -5.17 -7.61
CA PRO A 59 -12.03 -5.66 -8.70
C PRO A 59 -12.50 -4.51 -9.63
N HIS A 60 -12.89 -3.37 -9.06
CA HIS A 60 -13.39 -2.20 -9.78
C HIS A 60 -13.10 -0.89 -9.05
N ARG A 61 -13.31 0.25 -9.74
CA ARG A 61 -12.97 1.59 -9.24
C ARG A 61 -13.70 1.93 -7.94
N ALA A 62 -14.98 1.57 -7.83
CA ALA A 62 -15.76 1.85 -6.63
C ALA A 62 -15.21 1.16 -5.38
N ALA A 63 -14.67 -0.06 -5.51
CA ALA A 63 -14.05 -0.78 -4.39
C ALA A 63 -12.75 -0.11 -3.92
N ALA A 64 -11.90 0.31 -4.88
CA ALA A 64 -10.67 1.04 -4.57
C ALA A 64 -10.94 2.38 -3.88
N LEU A 65 -11.96 3.12 -4.33
CA LEU A 65 -12.35 4.39 -3.71
C LEU A 65 -13.05 4.23 -2.36
N ALA A 66 -13.76 3.14 -2.13
CA ALA A 66 -14.38 2.87 -0.83
C ALA A 66 -13.36 2.49 0.25
N TRP A 67 -12.16 2.04 -0.14
CA TRP A 67 -11.07 1.70 0.78
C TRP A 67 -10.37 2.93 1.37
N ILE A 68 -10.22 4.00 0.59
CA ILE A 68 -9.56 5.24 1.03
C ILE A 68 -10.64 6.23 1.46
N PRO A 69 -10.71 6.63 2.75
CA PRO A 69 -11.65 7.62 3.23
C PRO A 69 -11.38 9.03 2.69
#